data_AF-A0A935SLQ3-F1
#
_entry.id   AF-A0A935SLQ3-F1
#
_cell.length_a   1.000
_cell.length_b   1.000
_cell.length_c   1.000
_cell.angle_alpha   90.00
_cell.angle_beta   90.00
_cell.angle_gamma   90.00
#
_symmetry.space_group_name_H-M   'P 1'
#
loop_
_entity.id
_entity.type
_entity.pdbx_description
1 polymer ?
#
loop_
_entity_poly.entity_id
_entity_poly.type
_entity_poly.pdbx_seq_one_letter_code
_entity_poly.pdbx_strand_id
1 'polypeptide(L)'
;MGLNPHAKIAGYYTETKIHPDDQETRHPAYGMLNYQKSNGKPDALLDFNRANDGVYTPASPAIAMPVYTYDVFNVTGEGTGGSFKATRGDLGFMRDARTETKDDDASLGLDLGFGNVVHGGAEFSYAHTPSTVGAWEVNNMAKDVFSFKENKENYQSVYFKNPGEKTIPDAVFQNAIGNDTLVRLKMSNTGSGTPLLLPNIIKYDDNKNNVGEKLLTAASVIKNNRDKRTQVINFLTAEEAERVGFDKNIYSYNPDESKIVFSACGDKSIEPINRYAGYRKSNHISEIDVLGTDGRKYVYGIPVYNTKQVDVTFNINNGDKNTSKSKYNPGIDDTTGNKHGRDWFMEQQQMPAYTHSYLLTALLSPNYVDLTGNGISEDDMGDGIKFNYSKFSNGYKWRTPVGDKVATYSEGLKTDDKDDKAHYVYGEREMWHLYSIESKNMVARFYVKNERKDGRQVQNQSGMLDNAWGMQRLDKICLYSKGDLLKLGDKAKPIKTVQFFQSYKLCKNTDGTTNSLLNEGKLTLDSIWFTYNNNVKKAKSKYVFYYPQDKTPIIIIMIMTGGAIINQPQAIIRVG
;
A
#
# COMPACT_ATOMS: atom_id res chain seq x y z
N MET A 1 69.31 45.06 17.25
CA MET A 1 68.19 44.74 16.33
C MET A 1 68.29 43.25 16.02
N GLY A 2 67.59 42.41 16.79
CA GLY A 2 67.58 40.97 16.57
C GLY A 2 66.37 40.61 15.72
N LEU A 3 66.58 40.34 14.43
CA LEU A 3 65.56 39.75 13.58
C LEU A 3 65.50 38.25 13.92
N ASN A 4 64.43 37.79 14.57
CA ASN A 4 64.17 36.36 14.77
C ASN A 4 63.27 35.86 13.64
N PRO A 5 63.78 35.08 12.68
CA PRO A 5 62.94 34.46 11.66
C PRO A 5 62.24 33.25 12.30
N HIS A 6 60.94 33.35 12.55
CA HIS A 6 60.12 32.22 12.93
C HIS A 6 59.57 31.56 11.65
N ALA A 7 60.03 30.35 11.34
CA ALA A 7 59.45 29.53 10.28
C ALA A 7 58.64 28.40 10.92
N LYS A 8 57.35 28.30 10.59
CA LYS A 8 56.46 27.22 11.03
C LYS A 8 56.00 26.47 9.78
N ILE A 9 56.22 25.15 9.77
CA ILE A 9 55.63 24.24 8.78
C ILE A 9 54.63 23.40 9.56
N ALA A 10 53.36 23.40 9.13
CA ALA A 10 52.30 22.58 9.70
C ALA A 10 51.62 21.81 8.57
N GLY A 11 51.28 20.55 8.84
CA GLY A 11 50.47 19.71 7.98
C GLY A 11 49.47 18.93 8.82
N TYR A 12 48.30 18.65 8.27
CA TYR A 12 47.30 17.79 8.91
C TYR A 12 46.83 16.75 7.90
N TYR A 13 46.46 15.57 8.41
CA TYR A 13 45.77 14.52 7.67
C TYR A 13 44.55 14.12 8.48
N THR A 14 43.41 14.03 7.81
CA THR A 14 42.15 13.61 8.42
C THR A 14 41.53 12.55 7.51
N GLU A 15 41.19 11.40 8.09
CA GLU A 15 40.43 10.35 7.41
C GLU A 15 39.13 10.14 8.17
N THR A 16 38.01 10.30 7.48
CA THR A 16 36.67 10.00 7.99
C THR A 16 36.11 8.83 7.20
N LYS A 17 35.65 7.79 7.88
CA LYS A 17 35.06 6.59 7.25
C LYS A 17 33.85 6.12 8.04
N ILE A 18 32.91 5.51 7.33
CA ILE A 18 31.83 4.75 7.96
C ILE A 18 32.40 3.38 8.33
N HIS A 19 32.30 3.00 9.60
CA HIS A 19 32.77 1.69 10.06
C HIS A 19 32.09 0.58 9.25
N PRO A 20 32.78 -0.50 8.84
CA PRO A 20 32.18 -1.56 8.03
C PRO A 20 30.88 -2.14 8.62
N ASP A 21 30.81 -2.26 9.95
CA ASP A 21 29.62 -2.74 10.65
C ASP A 21 28.42 -1.78 10.60
N ASP A 22 28.64 -0.51 10.22
CA ASP A 22 27.58 0.51 10.07
C ASP A 22 27.19 0.73 8.59
N GLN A 23 27.83 0.02 7.65
CA GLN A 23 27.47 0.05 6.23
C GLN A 23 26.19 -0.76 5.93
N GLU A 24 25.88 -1.76 6.76
CA GLU A 24 24.64 -2.53 6.68
C GLU A 24 24.01 -2.68 8.07
N THR A 25 22.81 -2.14 8.25
CA THR A 25 22.02 -2.34 9.46
C THR A 25 20.72 -3.06 9.14
N ARG A 26 20.22 -3.83 10.12
CA ARG A 26 19.00 -4.62 9.98
C ARG A 26 18.07 -4.35 11.14
N HIS A 27 16.90 -3.82 10.82
CA HIS A 27 15.88 -3.47 11.82
C HIS A 27 14.58 -4.23 11.53
N PRO A 28 14.00 -4.94 12.52
CA PRO A 28 12.69 -5.54 12.36
C PRO A 28 11.62 -4.45 12.35
N ALA A 29 10.84 -4.35 11.28
CA ALA A 29 9.76 -3.38 11.15
C ALA A 29 8.39 -4.00 11.47
N TYR A 30 7.56 -3.28 12.22
CA TYR A 30 6.21 -3.70 12.58
C TYR A 30 5.21 -2.57 12.31
N GLY A 31 4.26 -2.82 11.40
CA GLY A 31 3.09 -1.97 11.19
C GLY A 31 1.99 -2.19 12.24
N MET A 32 0.94 -1.38 12.20
CA MET A 32 -0.10 -1.29 13.24
C MET A 32 -0.77 -2.61 13.64
N LEU A 33 -0.96 -3.53 12.68
CA LEU A 33 -1.55 -4.85 12.95
C LEU A 33 -0.63 -5.74 13.82
N ASN A 34 0.65 -5.41 13.92
CA ASN A 34 1.70 -6.25 14.49
C ASN A 34 2.54 -5.58 15.59
N TYR A 35 2.22 -4.36 16.06
CA TYR A 35 3.05 -3.67 17.07
C TYR A 35 3.30 -4.48 18.35
N GLN A 36 2.38 -5.36 18.76
CA GLN A 36 2.59 -6.27 19.89
C GLN A 36 3.84 -7.15 19.75
N LYS A 37 4.27 -7.44 18.53
CA LYS A 37 5.50 -8.21 18.25
C LYS A 37 6.78 -7.38 18.42
N SER A 38 6.68 -6.06 18.62
CA SER A 38 7.82 -5.16 18.89
C SER A 38 8.15 -5.03 20.38
N ASN A 39 7.28 -5.51 21.27
CA ASN A 39 7.54 -5.48 22.71
C ASN A 39 8.87 -6.17 23.03
N GLY A 40 9.70 -5.52 23.85
CA GLY A 40 11.03 -6.03 24.24
C GLY A 40 12.09 -6.02 23.14
N LYS A 41 11.84 -5.40 21.97
CA LYS A 41 12.81 -5.32 20.86
C LYS A 41 13.28 -3.89 20.61
N PRO A 42 14.34 -3.40 21.29
CA PRO A 42 14.74 -1.98 21.24
C PRO A 42 14.99 -1.48 19.80
N ASP A 43 15.51 -2.33 18.91
CA ASP A 43 15.87 -1.96 17.54
C ASP A 43 14.68 -2.03 16.55
N ALA A 44 13.48 -2.35 17.05
CA ALA A 44 12.29 -2.48 16.22
C ALA A 44 11.79 -1.13 15.70
N LEU A 45 11.58 -1.04 14.38
CA LEU A 45 10.97 0.10 13.73
C LEU A 45 9.44 0.00 13.87
N LEU A 46 8.83 1.02 14.44
CA LEU A 46 7.39 1.17 14.52
C LEU A 46 6.92 2.19 13.48
N ASP A 47 5.80 1.89 12.85
CA ASP A 47 5.18 2.77 11.88
C ASP A 47 4.41 3.89 12.63
N PHE A 48 4.97 5.10 12.71
CA PHE A 48 4.24 6.28 13.21
C PHE A 48 4.87 7.57 12.71
N ASN A 49 4.09 8.65 12.75
CA ASN A 49 4.58 10.00 12.54
C ASN A 49 4.44 10.82 13.82
N ARG A 50 5.24 11.88 13.98
CA ARG A 50 5.13 12.83 15.10
C ARG A 50 4.75 14.21 14.59
N ALA A 51 3.67 14.77 15.11
CA ALA A 51 3.39 16.20 14.94
C ALA A 51 4.30 17.00 15.88
N ASN A 52 4.84 18.14 15.43
CA ASN A 52 5.77 18.99 16.19
C ASN A 52 7.05 18.27 16.65
N ASP A 53 7.59 17.39 15.79
CA ASP A 53 8.87 16.74 16.07
C ASP A 53 10.02 17.77 16.03
N GLY A 54 10.91 17.72 17.02
CA GLY A 54 11.99 18.70 17.17
C GLY A 54 12.42 18.93 18.62
N VAL A 55 13.37 19.86 18.80
CA VAL A 55 13.92 20.20 20.10
C VAL A 55 12.88 20.98 20.92
N TYR A 56 12.59 20.50 22.12
CA TYR A 56 11.68 21.20 23.04
C TYR A 56 12.39 22.33 23.76
N THR A 57 11.73 23.49 23.78
CA THR A 57 12.14 24.66 24.56
C THR A 57 11.01 25.05 25.51
N PRO A 58 11.25 25.87 26.53
CA PRO A 58 10.18 26.43 27.36
C PRO A 58 9.11 27.21 26.58
N ALA A 59 9.42 27.65 25.35
CA ALA A 59 8.49 28.35 24.46
C ALA A 59 7.70 27.38 23.55
N SER A 60 8.03 26.09 23.52
CA SER A 60 7.32 25.10 22.70
C SER A 60 5.90 24.91 23.26
N PRO A 61 4.84 25.22 22.48
CA PRO A 61 3.47 25.22 22.99
C PRO A 61 2.92 23.80 23.25
N ALA A 62 3.48 22.78 22.59
CA ALA A 62 3.11 21.38 22.77
C ALA A 62 4.34 20.49 22.50
N ILE A 63 4.41 19.36 23.20
CA ILE A 63 5.37 18.29 22.91
C ILE A 63 4.95 17.51 21.66
N ALA A 64 5.86 16.72 21.09
CA ALA A 64 5.53 15.95 19.91
C ALA A 64 4.50 14.86 20.24
N MET A 65 3.49 14.74 19.37
CA MET A 65 2.42 13.77 19.55
C MET A 65 2.57 12.67 18.51
N PRO A 66 2.78 11.41 18.93
CA PRO A 66 2.84 10.29 18.00
C PRO A 66 1.45 10.01 17.45
N VAL A 67 1.38 9.81 16.14
CA VAL A 67 0.19 9.43 15.39
C VAL A 67 0.51 8.13 14.67
N TYR A 68 -0.26 7.09 14.98
CA TYR A 68 -0.21 5.83 14.25
C TYR A 68 -0.37 6.06 12.74
N THR A 69 0.54 5.52 11.96
CA THR A 69 0.40 5.39 10.51
C THR A 69 -0.26 4.05 10.24
N TYR A 70 -1.44 4.12 9.64
CA TYR A 70 -2.29 2.97 9.41
C TYR A 70 -2.72 2.92 7.96
N ASP A 71 -2.88 1.71 7.46
CA ASP A 71 -3.46 1.49 6.15
C ASP A 71 -4.94 1.85 6.17
N VAL A 72 -5.38 2.55 5.12
CA VAL A 72 -6.78 2.84 4.84
C VAL A 72 -7.20 1.99 3.65
N PHE A 73 -8.20 1.15 3.87
CA PHE A 73 -8.78 0.30 2.85
C PHE A 73 -10.05 0.95 2.31
N ASN A 74 -10.22 0.92 1.00
CA ASN A 74 -11.47 1.28 0.34
C ASN A 74 -12.19 0.01 -0.07
N VAL A 75 -13.48 -0.07 0.25
CA VAL A 75 -14.33 -1.23 -0.05
C VAL A 75 -15.37 -0.83 -1.09
N THR A 76 -15.58 -1.70 -2.07
CA THR A 76 -16.59 -1.53 -3.12
C THR A 76 -17.28 -2.86 -3.40
N GLY A 77 -18.60 -2.82 -3.56
CA GLY A 77 -19.43 -3.96 -3.93
C GLY A 77 -20.86 -3.51 -4.25
N GLU A 78 -21.71 -4.43 -4.70
CA GLU A 78 -23.11 -4.11 -4.96
C GLU A 78 -23.78 -3.63 -3.67
N GLY A 79 -24.26 -2.38 -3.62
CA GLY A 79 -24.94 -1.83 -2.44
C GLY A 79 -24.03 -1.54 -1.24
N THR A 80 -22.72 -1.76 -1.34
CA THR A 80 -21.74 -1.47 -0.28
C THR A 80 -20.60 -0.60 -0.79
N GLY A 81 -20.19 0.37 0.01
CA GLY A 81 -19.10 1.28 -0.31
C GLY A 81 -18.62 1.98 0.94
N GLY A 82 -17.35 2.38 0.94
CA GLY A 82 -16.79 3.20 2.00
C GLY A 82 -15.30 2.95 2.20
N SER A 83 -14.81 3.37 3.34
CA SER A 83 -13.44 3.13 3.76
C SER A 83 -13.41 2.64 5.20
N PHE A 84 -12.36 1.91 5.53
CA PHE A 84 -12.10 1.44 6.88
C PHE A 84 -10.61 1.46 7.15
N LYS A 85 -10.27 1.56 8.44
CA LYS A 85 -8.87 1.56 8.89
C LYS A 85 -8.70 0.69 10.11
N ALA A 86 -7.47 0.27 10.36
CA ALA A 86 -7.12 -0.41 11.60
C ALA A 86 -7.31 0.54 12.80
N THR A 87 -7.84 -0.01 13.88
CA THR A 87 -7.95 0.64 15.20
C THR A 87 -7.41 -0.33 16.23
N ARG A 88 -6.64 0.16 17.20
CA ARG A 88 -6.13 -0.66 18.30
C ARG A 88 -7.05 -0.59 19.51
N GLY A 89 -7.13 -1.71 20.21
CA GLY A 89 -7.83 -1.86 21.48
C GLY A 89 -6.97 -1.46 22.68
N ASP A 90 -5.67 -1.20 22.49
CA ASP A 90 -4.74 -0.68 23.50
C ASP A 90 -4.28 0.74 23.16
N LEU A 91 -3.75 1.46 24.16
CA LEU A 91 -3.12 2.76 23.94
C LEU A 91 -1.73 2.66 23.33
N GLY A 92 -0.95 1.65 23.72
CA GLY A 92 0.39 1.37 23.20
C GLY A 92 1.51 2.27 23.74
N PHE A 93 2.74 1.77 23.68
CA PHE A 93 3.96 2.54 23.99
C PHE A 93 4.76 2.73 22.69
N MET A 94 4.60 3.89 22.08
CA MET A 94 5.35 4.28 20.88
C MET A 94 6.75 4.77 21.23
N ARG A 95 7.71 4.41 20.39
CA ARG A 95 9.13 4.69 20.59
C ARG A 95 9.88 4.61 19.26
N ASP A 96 10.97 5.34 19.19
CA ASP A 96 11.94 5.19 18.12
C ASP A 96 12.71 3.86 18.27
N ALA A 97 13.19 3.32 17.15
CA ALA A 97 14.18 2.25 17.19
C ALA A 97 15.47 2.79 17.83
N ARG A 98 16.17 1.93 18.57
CA ARG A 98 17.45 2.30 19.15
C ARG A 98 18.47 2.54 18.04
N THR A 99 19.04 3.74 18.04
CA THR A 99 20.15 4.13 17.17
C THR A 99 21.25 4.69 18.06
N GLU A 100 22.48 4.28 17.81
CA GLU A 100 23.65 4.68 18.60
C GLU A 100 24.74 5.17 17.63
N THR A 101 25.27 6.38 17.86
CA THR A 101 26.45 6.84 17.12
C THR A 101 27.68 6.13 17.65
N LYS A 102 28.52 5.67 16.73
CA LYS A 102 29.80 5.03 17.04
C LYS A 102 30.90 5.96 16.54
N ASP A 103 31.28 6.89 17.41
CA ASP A 103 32.26 7.91 17.10
C ASP A 103 33.58 7.55 17.81
N ASP A 104 34.63 7.33 17.02
CA ASP A 104 35.99 7.07 17.50
C ASP A 104 36.94 8.09 16.88
N ASP A 105 37.31 9.10 17.67
CA ASP A 105 38.21 10.16 17.24
C ASP A 105 39.58 9.95 17.87
N ALA A 106 40.59 9.65 17.04
CA ALA A 106 41.99 9.59 17.45
C ALA A 106 42.79 10.64 16.67
N SER A 107 43.49 11.52 17.38
CA SER A 107 44.39 12.50 16.79
C SER A 107 45.81 12.37 17.35
N LEU A 108 46.78 12.49 16.45
CA LEU A 108 48.21 12.53 16.78
C LEU A 108 48.80 13.81 16.20
N GLY A 109 49.19 14.74 17.08
CA GLY A 109 49.88 15.98 16.74
C GLY A 109 51.38 15.85 16.99
N LEU A 110 52.20 16.25 16.03
CA LEU A 110 53.64 16.38 16.20
C LEU A 110 54.04 17.83 15.90
N ASP A 111 54.58 18.51 16.91
CA ASP A 111 55.05 19.89 16.79
C ASP A 111 56.58 19.93 16.84
N LEU A 112 57.18 20.60 15.86
CA LEU A 112 58.62 20.86 15.79
C LEU A 112 58.85 22.36 15.60
N GLY A 113 59.42 23.02 16.62
CA GLY A 113 59.79 24.44 16.57
C GLY A 113 61.29 24.64 16.34
N PHE A 114 61.64 25.47 15.36
CA PHE A 114 63.05 25.81 15.05
C PHE A 114 63.32 27.30 15.39
N GLY A 115 64.36 27.56 16.19
CA GLY A 115 64.75 28.87 16.73
C GLY A 115 65.98 28.78 17.66
N ASN A 116 66.20 29.74 18.57
CA ASN A 116 67.33 29.72 19.53
C ASN A 116 67.34 28.51 20.48
N VAL A 117 66.21 27.80 20.62
CA VAL A 117 66.07 26.52 21.33
C VAL A 117 65.14 25.64 20.49
N VAL A 118 65.54 24.39 20.23
CA VAL A 118 64.69 23.39 19.55
C VAL A 118 63.77 22.78 20.59
N HIS A 119 62.46 22.81 20.35
CA HIS A 119 61.48 22.10 21.16
C HIS A 119 60.60 21.22 20.28
N GLY A 120 60.32 20.02 20.76
CA GLY A 120 59.43 19.05 20.15
C GLY A 120 58.31 18.69 21.11
N GLY A 121 57.08 18.64 20.60
CA GLY A 121 55.89 18.21 21.34
C GLY A 121 55.19 17.09 20.58
N ALA A 122 54.68 16.11 21.31
CA ALA A 122 53.75 15.12 20.78
C ALA A 122 52.48 15.17 21.61
N GLU A 123 51.34 15.27 20.93
CA GLU A 123 50.02 15.26 21.55
C GLU A 123 49.24 14.08 20.99
N PHE A 124 48.66 13.28 21.89
CA PHE A 124 47.73 12.22 21.54
C PHE A 124 46.40 12.52 22.21
N SER A 125 45.32 12.55 21.44
CA SER A 125 43.97 12.67 21.95
C SER A 125 43.12 11.52 21.41
N TYR A 126 42.34 10.92 22.30
CA TYR A 126 41.32 9.93 21.95
C TYR A 126 40.01 10.35 22.60
N ALA A 127 38.96 10.48 21.79
CA ALA A 127 37.62 10.80 22.24
C ALA A 127 36.64 9.74 21.72
N HIS A 128 35.78 9.28 22.62
CA HIS A 128 34.68 8.37 22.35
C HIS A 128 33.44 8.92 23.03
N THR A 129 32.49 9.41 22.24
CA THR A 129 31.30 10.13 22.73
C THR A 129 30.04 9.63 22.02
N PRO A 130 29.60 8.39 22.28
CA PRO A 130 28.43 7.84 21.63
C PRO A 130 27.17 8.57 22.08
N SER A 131 26.27 8.83 21.14
CA SER A 131 24.94 9.35 21.40
C SER A 131 23.92 8.26 21.08
N THR A 132 22.97 8.01 21.99
CA THR A 132 21.91 7.01 21.78
C THR A 132 20.55 7.70 21.70
N VAL A 133 19.78 7.35 20.68
CA VAL A 133 18.36 7.66 20.54
C VAL A 133 17.57 6.37 20.71
N GLY A 134 16.42 6.42 21.38
CA GLY A 134 15.57 5.25 21.57
C GLY A 134 14.46 5.47 22.60
N ALA A 135 13.84 4.38 23.04
CA ALA A 135 12.79 4.41 24.05
C ALA A 135 13.28 4.96 25.40
N TRP A 136 12.38 5.59 26.14
CA TRP A 136 12.60 5.91 27.55
C TRP A 136 12.52 4.64 28.40
N GLU A 137 13.64 3.96 28.57
CA GLU A 137 13.74 2.68 29.30
C GLU A 137 14.05 2.85 30.79
N VAL A 138 14.96 3.77 31.13
CA VAL A 138 15.46 3.99 32.49
C VAL A 138 14.47 4.81 33.29
N ASN A 139 14.15 4.39 34.52
CA ASN A 139 13.20 5.08 35.40
C ASN A 139 11.83 5.32 34.75
N ASN A 140 11.33 4.36 33.98
CA ASN A 140 10.00 4.40 33.37
C ASN A 140 9.16 3.19 33.82
N MET A 141 8.37 3.38 34.88
CA MET A 141 7.44 2.35 35.37
C MET A 141 6.15 2.29 34.54
N ALA A 142 5.87 3.30 33.72
CA ALA A 142 4.66 3.34 32.89
C ALA A 142 4.78 2.43 31.66
N LYS A 143 6.00 2.16 31.16
CA LYS A 143 6.22 1.40 29.91
C LYS A 143 5.51 0.03 29.88
N ASP A 144 5.52 -0.69 31.00
CA ASP A 144 4.94 -2.04 31.08
C ASP A 144 3.41 -2.00 31.04
N VAL A 145 2.82 -0.94 31.63
CA VAL A 145 1.38 -0.69 31.57
C VAL A 145 0.95 -0.46 30.12
N PHE A 146 1.66 0.40 29.39
CA PHE A 146 1.36 0.77 28.00
C PHE A 146 1.86 -0.20 26.94
N SER A 147 2.51 -1.31 27.31
CA SER A 147 2.94 -2.33 26.34
C SER A 147 1.77 -2.83 25.48
N PHE A 148 2.03 -2.99 24.18
CA PHE A 148 1.04 -3.49 23.23
C PHE A 148 0.57 -4.89 23.62
N LYS A 149 -0.72 -5.19 23.45
CA LYS A 149 -1.29 -6.48 23.85
C LYS A 149 -1.61 -7.34 22.64
N GLU A 150 -1.59 -8.65 22.86
CA GLU A 150 -2.08 -9.66 21.92
C GLU A 150 -3.57 -9.90 22.09
N ASN A 151 -4.21 -10.48 21.07
CA ASN A 151 -5.60 -10.93 21.19
C ASN A 151 -5.71 -11.96 22.32
N LYS A 152 -6.71 -11.78 23.19
CA LYS A 152 -6.99 -12.74 24.28
C LYS A 152 -8.48 -12.78 24.56
N GLU A 153 -9.08 -13.98 24.47
CA GLU A 153 -10.51 -14.19 24.72
C GLU A 153 -11.38 -13.19 23.93
N ASN A 154 -12.08 -12.29 24.63
CA ASN A 154 -12.93 -11.26 24.03
C ASN A 154 -12.16 -10.01 23.58
N TYR A 155 -10.97 -9.79 24.13
CA TYR A 155 -10.12 -8.65 23.80
C TYR A 155 -9.52 -8.81 22.41
N GLN A 156 -9.69 -7.76 21.61
CA GLN A 156 -9.15 -7.67 20.27
C GLN A 156 -8.11 -6.54 20.23
N SER A 157 -6.85 -6.90 20.04
CA SER A 157 -5.74 -5.93 20.00
C SER A 157 -5.85 -4.98 18.83
N VAL A 158 -6.31 -5.48 17.68
CA VAL A 158 -6.51 -4.71 16.47
C VAL A 158 -7.75 -5.17 15.69
N TYR A 159 -8.53 -4.22 15.22
CA TYR A 159 -9.75 -4.45 14.45
C TYR A 159 -9.96 -3.35 13.41
N PHE A 160 -10.73 -3.66 12.37
CA PHE A 160 -11.12 -2.69 11.37
C PHE A 160 -12.41 -1.97 11.77
N LYS A 161 -12.44 -0.66 11.53
CA LYS A 161 -13.58 0.22 11.79
C LYS A 161 -13.67 1.29 10.72
N ASN A 162 -14.89 1.61 10.30
CA ASN A 162 -15.16 2.73 9.41
C ASN A 162 -15.05 4.05 10.23
N PRO A 163 -14.18 5.00 9.83
CA PRO A 163 -14.00 6.24 10.56
C PRO A 163 -15.23 7.16 10.55
N GLY A 164 -16.13 7.02 9.57
CA GLY A 164 -17.38 7.78 9.48
C GLY A 164 -18.51 7.22 10.34
N GLU A 165 -18.29 6.11 11.04
CA GLU A 165 -19.33 5.41 11.77
C GLU A 165 -19.60 6.03 13.16
N LYS A 166 -20.87 6.30 13.47
CA LYS A 166 -21.30 6.86 14.76
C LYS A 166 -21.59 5.74 15.75
N THR A 167 -20.66 5.50 16.68
CA THR A 167 -20.74 4.44 17.68
C THR A 167 -20.52 5.01 19.07
N ILE A 168 -21.14 4.38 20.07
CA ILE A 168 -20.96 4.76 21.48
C ILE A 168 -19.59 4.21 21.95
N PRO A 169 -18.67 5.06 22.43
CA PRO A 169 -17.38 4.62 22.95
C PRO A 169 -17.53 3.85 24.27
N ASP A 170 -16.52 3.04 24.63
CA ASP A 170 -16.49 2.33 25.91
C ASP A 170 -16.30 3.33 27.08
N ALA A 171 -17.36 3.55 27.85
CA ALA A 171 -17.37 4.48 28.99
C ALA A 171 -16.42 4.06 30.12
N VAL A 172 -16.18 2.75 30.32
CA VAL A 172 -15.25 2.25 31.34
C VAL A 172 -13.83 2.62 30.96
N PHE A 173 -13.47 2.40 29.70
CA PHE A 173 -12.17 2.79 29.14
C PHE A 173 -11.98 4.31 29.19
N GLN A 174 -12.97 5.10 28.77
CA GLN A 174 -12.88 6.57 28.82
C GLN A 174 -12.68 7.07 30.26
N ASN A 175 -13.44 6.55 31.22
CA ASN A 175 -13.27 6.92 32.62
C ASN A 175 -11.88 6.54 33.12
N ALA A 176 -11.39 5.33 32.78
CA ALA A 176 -10.06 4.85 33.13
C ALA A 176 -8.94 5.84 32.77
N ILE A 177 -9.06 6.52 31.62
CA ILE A 177 -8.03 7.44 31.10
C ILE A 177 -8.29 8.93 31.40
N GLY A 178 -9.34 9.25 32.16
CA GLY A 178 -9.65 10.63 32.56
C GLY A 178 -10.76 11.32 31.77
N ASN A 179 -11.55 10.60 30.97
CA ASN A 179 -12.63 11.12 30.13
C ASN A 179 -12.15 12.28 29.23
N ASP A 180 -12.81 13.42 29.32
CA ASP A 180 -12.58 14.66 28.60
C ASP A 180 -11.70 15.66 29.38
N THR A 181 -11.23 15.28 30.58
CA THR A 181 -10.37 16.16 31.39
C THR A 181 -8.94 16.18 30.86
N LEU A 182 -8.24 17.29 31.07
CA LEU A 182 -6.82 17.39 30.77
C LEU A 182 -6.03 16.49 31.73
N VAL A 183 -5.20 15.61 31.20
CA VAL A 183 -4.38 14.69 31.99
C VAL A 183 -2.91 14.70 31.56
N ARG A 184 -2.01 14.38 32.48
CA ARG A 184 -0.61 14.06 32.17
C ARG A 184 -0.11 12.90 33.02
N LEU A 185 0.88 12.16 32.51
CA LEU A 185 1.58 11.17 33.32
C LEU A 185 2.36 11.84 34.46
N LYS A 186 2.29 11.24 35.65
CA LYS A 186 2.98 11.70 36.84
C LYS A 186 4.46 11.38 36.72
N MET A 187 5.28 12.42 36.85
CA MET A 187 6.72 12.29 37.05
C MET A 187 7.06 12.61 38.49
N SER A 188 7.99 11.86 39.05
CA SER A 188 8.62 12.12 40.33
C SER A 188 10.12 12.34 40.14
N ASN A 189 10.78 12.91 41.14
CA ASN A 189 12.21 13.24 41.07
C ASN A 189 12.57 14.15 39.88
N THR A 190 11.72 15.13 39.54
CA THR A 190 11.91 16.03 38.39
C THR A 190 13.09 17.00 38.53
N GLY A 191 13.70 17.08 39.72
CA GLY A 191 14.95 17.83 39.94
C GLY A 191 16.22 17.01 39.69
N SER A 192 16.11 15.72 39.38
CA SER A 192 17.23 14.85 38.98
C SER A 192 17.40 14.88 37.46
N GLY A 193 18.63 14.64 36.98
CA GLY A 193 18.89 14.38 35.56
C GLY A 193 18.22 13.11 35.02
N THR A 194 17.66 12.27 35.90
CA THR A 194 16.94 11.02 35.56
C THR A 194 15.59 10.95 36.29
N PRO A 195 14.56 11.69 35.84
CA PRO A 195 13.24 11.65 36.47
C PRO A 195 12.59 10.26 36.38
N LEU A 196 11.70 9.95 37.33
CA LEU A 196 10.95 8.69 37.38
C LEU A 196 9.52 8.89 36.87
N LEU A 197 9.18 8.23 35.76
CA LEU A 197 7.84 8.21 35.19
C LEU A 197 6.99 7.12 35.86
N LEU A 198 5.90 7.52 36.51
CA LEU A 198 4.97 6.63 37.21
C LEU A 198 3.73 6.34 36.34
N PRO A 199 3.09 5.17 36.49
CA PRO A 199 1.85 4.82 35.79
C PRO A 199 0.61 5.53 36.38
N ASN A 200 0.74 6.78 36.84
CA ASN A 200 -0.37 7.56 37.36
C ASN A 200 -0.64 8.73 36.43
N ILE A 201 -1.91 9.06 36.20
CA ILE A 201 -2.30 10.30 35.57
C ILE A 201 -2.68 11.34 36.64
N ILE A 202 -2.23 12.57 36.45
CA ILE A 202 -2.71 13.75 37.20
C ILE A 202 -3.76 14.42 36.33
N LYS A 203 -4.93 14.69 36.89
CA LYS A 203 -6.05 15.33 36.21
C LYS A 203 -6.12 16.82 36.54
N TYR A 204 -6.58 17.61 35.57
CA TYR A 204 -6.74 19.05 35.68
C TYR A 204 -8.15 19.49 35.31
N ASP A 205 -8.66 20.51 36.00
CA ASP A 205 -9.88 21.22 35.58
C ASP A 205 -9.58 22.26 34.48
N ASP A 206 -10.62 22.94 34.00
CA ASP A 206 -10.51 23.99 32.97
C ASP A 206 -9.63 25.18 33.41
N ASN A 207 -9.51 25.39 34.73
CA ASN A 207 -8.65 26.40 35.34
C ASN A 207 -7.21 25.90 35.56
N LYS A 208 -6.88 24.68 35.11
CA LYS A 208 -5.59 23.99 35.27
C LYS A 208 -5.21 23.70 36.73
N ASN A 209 -6.20 23.60 37.63
CA ASN A 209 -5.98 23.13 38.99
C ASN A 209 -5.92 21.61 39.01
N ASN A 210 -5.04 21.06 39.85
CA ASN A 210 -4.96 19.61 40.06
C ASN A 210 -6.22 19.13 40.80
N VAL A 211 -6.99 18.23 40.17
CA VAL A 211 -8.23 17.66 40.72
C VAL A 211 -8.08 16.20 41.16
N GLY A 212 -6.83 15.71 41.21
CA GLY A 212 -6.47 14.41 41.77
C GLY A 212 -5.73 13.51 40.80
N GLU A 213 -5.33 12.35 41.32
CA GLU A 213 -4.55 11.35 40.60
C GLU A 213 -5.35 10.09 40.36
N LYS A 214 -4.99 9.35 39.31
CA LYS A 214 -5.55 8.03 39.03
C LYS A 214 -4.45 7.08 38.59
N LEU A 215 -4.39 5.90 39.20
CA LEU A 215 -3.46 4.84 38.81
C LEU A 215 -3.96 4.18 37.51
N LEU A 216 -3.06 4.04 36.54
CA LEU A 216 -3.25 3.22 35.36
C LEU A 216 -2.70 1.82 35.60
N THR A 217 -3.44 0.83 35.14
CA THR A 217 -3.06 -0.59 35.15
C THR A 217 -3.10 -1.13 33.72
N ALA A 218 -2.51 -2.29 33.48
CA ALA A 218 -2.58 -2.94 32.17
C ALA A 218 -4.04 -3.16 31.69
N ALA A 219 -4.99 -3.30 32.62
CA ALA A 219 -6.41 -3.44 32.31
C ALA A 219 -7.12 -2.10 32.01
N SER A 220 -6.58 -0.98 32.49
CA SER A 220 -7.18 0.34 32.34
C SER A 220 -6.80 1.02 31.02
N VAL A 221 -5.74 0.55 30.36
CA VAL A 221 -5.23 1.08 29.08
C VAL A 221 -5.64 0.22 27.88
N ILE A 222 -6.57 -0.70 28.09
CA ILE A 222 -7.16 -1.55 27.05
C ILE A 222 -8.69 -1.46 27.06
N LYS A 223 -9.27 -1.63 25.87
CA LYS A 223 -10.71 -1.79 25.67
C LYS A 223 -11.09 -3.25 25.85
N ASN A 224 -11.44 -3.65 27.07
CA ASN A 224 -11.79 -5.04 27.37
C ASN A 224 -13.02 -5.52 26.59
N ASN A 225 -13.96 -4.62 26.31
CA ASN A 225 -15.11 -4.91 25.47
C ASN A 225 -14.81 -4.52 24.02
N ARG A 226 -15.32 -5.31 23.07
CA ARG A 226 -15.24 -4.95 21.66
C ARG A 226 -16.04 -3.68 21.39
N ASP A 227 -15.44 -2.75 20.67
CA ASP A 227 -16.16 -1.56 20.20
C ASP A 227 -17.39 -1.98 19.39
N LYS A 228 -18.51 -1.32 19.65
CA LYS A 228 -19.73 -1.44 18.84
C LYS A 228 -19.42 -1.00 17.41
N ARG A 229 -19.95 -1.74 16.43
CA ARG A 229 -19.77 -1.52 14.99
C ARG A 229 -21.08 -1.83 14.26
N THR A 230 -21.45 -1.01 13.27
CA THR A 230 -22.58 -1.19 12.36
C THR A 230 -22.19 -2.08 11.20
N GLN A 231 -20.92 -2.05 10.80
CA GLN A 231 -20.33 -2.95 9.81
C GLN A 231 -19.20 -3.74 10.47
N VAL A 232 -19.31 -5.08 10.44
CA VAL A 232 -18.28 -5.95 11.00
C VAL A 232 -17.31 -6.33 9.89
N ILE A 233 -16.06 -5.91 10.07
CA ILE A 233 -14.97 -6.20 9.13
C ILE A 233 -13.96 -7.09 9.85
N ASN A 234 -13.74 -8.27 9.28
CA ASN A 234 -12.79 -9.26 9.75
C ASN A 234 -11.76 -9.54 8.67
N PHE A 235 -10.60 -10.03 9.05
CA PHE A 235 -9.57 -10.45 8.13
C PHE A 235 -8.93 -11.74 8.61
N LEU A 236 -8.41 -12.51 7.67
CA LEU A 236 -7.63 -13.71 7.92
C LEU A 236 -6.27 -13.57 7.25
N THR A 237 -5.24 -13.98 7.97
CA THR A 237 -3.91 -14.21 7.38
C THR A 237 -3.95 -15.39 6.40
N ALA A 238 -2.94 -15.56 5.56
CA ALA A 238 -2.88 -16.65 4.59
C ALA A 238 -2.89 -18.03 5.25
N GLU A 239 -2.24 -18.17 6.40
CA GLU A 239 -2.28 -19.40 7.21
C GLU A 239 -3.67 -19.67 7.80
N GLU A 240 -4.35 -18.64 8.30
CA GLU A 240 -5.71 -18.78 8.82
C GLU A 240 -6.72 -19.07 7.69
N ALA A 241 -6.61 -18.37 6.57
CA ALA A 241 -7.50 -18.52 5.42
C ALA A 241 -7.39 -19.92 4.77
N GLU A 242 -6.22 -20.54 4.76
CA GLU A 242 -6.07 -21.94 4.30
C GLU A 242 -6.86 -22.92 5.19
N ARG A 243 -6.98 -22.63 6.49
CA ARG A 243 -7.64 -23.49 7.47
C ARG A 243 -9.14 -23.25 7.57
N VAL A 244 -9.55 -21.98 7.67
CA VAL A 244 -10.92 -21.57 8.01
C VAL A 244 -11.50 -20.51 7.08
N GLY A 245 -10.75 -20.05 6.08
CA GLY A 245 -11.26 -19.09 5.09
C GLY A 245 -12.36 -19.70 4.22
N PHE A 246 -13.11 -18.84 3.55
CA PHE A 246 -14.22 -19.25 2.70
C PHE A 246 -13.76 -20.19 1.58
N ASP A 247 -12.68 -19.83 0.90
CA ASP A 247 -11.98 -20.70 -0.04
C ASP A 247 -10.63 -21.14 0.55
N LYS A 248 -10.38 -22.44 0.73
CA LYS A 248 -9.10 -22.91 1.30
C LYS A 248 -7.89 -22.65 0.38
N ASN A 249 -8.13 -22.60 -0.93
CA ASN A 249 -7.15 -22.25 -1.95
C ASN A 249 -7.64 -21.06 -2.77
N ILE A 250 -6.70 -20.34 -3.39
CA ILE A 250 -7.03 -19.33 -4.41
C ILE A 250 -7.23 -20.08 -5.73
N TYR A 251 -8.27 -19.77 -6.50
CA TYR A 251 -8.53 -20.45 -7.78
C TYR A 251 -8.31 -19.51 -8.95
N SER A 252 -7.59 -20.00 -9.97
CA SER A 252 -7.43 -19.33 -11.24
C SER A 252 -8.10 -20.10 -12.36
N TYR A 253 -8.97 -19.43 -13.11
CA TYR A 253 -9.71 -20.05 -14.21
C TYR A 253 -8.98 -19.80 -15.53
N ASN A 254 -8.69 -20.85 -16.30
CA ASN A 254 -8.02 -20.72 -17.59
C ASN A 254 -8.92 -19.95 -18.58
N PRO A 255 -8.49 -18.80 -19.13
CA PRO A 255 -9.31 -17.93 -19.97
C PRO A 255 -9.60 -18.48 -21.39
N ASP A 256 -9.16 -19.69 -21.74
CA ASP A 256 -9.42 -20.32 -23.05
C ASP A 256 -10.88 -20.11 -23.52
N GLU A 257 -11.02 -19.48 -24.68
CA GLU A 257 -12.32 -19.12 -25.25
C GLU A 257 -13.13 -20.32 -25.73
N SER A 258 -12.47 -21.47 -25.94
CA SER A 258 -13.12 -22.69 -26.43
C SER A 258 -13.93 -23.42 -25.36
N LYS A 259 -13.71 -23.11 -24.07
CA LYS A 259 -14.34 -23.77 -22.94
C LYS A 259 -15.07 -22.80 -21.99
N ILE A 260 -16.22 -23.22 -21.50
CA ILE A 260 -16.95 -22.53 -20.43
C ILE A 260 -16.78 -23.31 -19.13
N VAL A 261 -15.84 -22.86 -18.30
CA VAL A 261 -15.50 -23.48 -17.02
C VAL A 261 -16.32 -22.79 -15.93
N PHE A 262 -16.88 -23.55 -15.00
CA PHE A 262 -17.57 -22.99 -13.82
C PHE A 262 -17.51 -24.00 -12.68
N SER A 263 -18.04 -23.64 -11.51
CA SER A 263 -17.79 -24.39 -10.26
C SER A 263 -18.29 -25.84 -10.28
N ALA A 264 -19.21 -26.21 -11.18
CA ALA A 264 -19.66 -27.60 -11.33
C ALA A 264 -18.78 -28.43 -12.30
N CYS A 265 -17.80 -27.82 -12.97
CA CYS A 265 -16.88 -28.52 -13.85
C CYS A 265 -15.73 -29.11 -13.02
N GLY A 266 -15.63 -30.44 -12.95
CA GLY A 266 -14.43 -31.13 -12.44
C GLY A 266 -13.24 -31.07 -13.41
N ASP A 267 -12.98 -29.91 -14.03
CA ASP A 267 -12.02 -29.73 -15.13
C ASP A 267 -10.64 -29.28 -14.62
N LYS A 268 -9.58 -29.75 -15.30
CA LYS A 268 -8.17 -29.36 -15.10
C LYS A 268 -7.89 -27.89 -15.46
N SER A 269 -8.89 -27.16 -15.94
CA SER A 269 -8.83 -25.75 -16.32
C SER A 269 -8.98 -24.79 -15.12
N ILE A 270 -9.15 -25.31 -13.91
CA ILE A 270 -9.09 -24.56 -12.65
C ILE A 270 -7.74 -24.87 -11.99
N GLU A 271 -6.90 -23.86 -11.87
CA GLU A 271 -5.60 -23.97 -11.20
C GLU A 271 -5.73 -23.54 -9.73
N PRO A 272 -5.58 -24.46 -8.76
CA PRO A 272 -5.47 -24.09 -7.36
C PRO A 272 -4.09 -23.46 -7.09
N ILE A 273 -4.11 -22.34 -6.38
CA ILE A 273 -2.93 -21.59 -5.93
C ILE A 273 -2.96 -21.58 -4.41
N ASN A 274 -1.89 -22.08 -3.79
CA ASN A 274 -1.76 -22.08 -2.34
C ASN A 274 -1.82 -20.65 -1.78
N ARG A 275 -2.53 -20.49 -0.65
CA ARG A 275 -2.70 -19.21 0.06
C ARG A 275 -1.34 -18.59 0.44
N TYR A 276 -0.37 -19.43 0.79
CA TYR A 276 1.03 -19.04 1.01
C TYR A 276 1.99 -19.98 0.27
N ALA A 277 2.82 -19.41 -0.59
CA ALA A 277 3.89 -20.06 -1.33
C ALA A 277 4.74 -18.99 -2.04
N GLY A 278 6.05 -19.18 -2.10
CA GLY A 278 6.97 -18.24 -2.76
C GLY A 278 6.90 -16.85 -2.13
N TYR A 279 6.38 -15.87 -2.88
CA TYR A 279 6.22 -14.48 -2.43
C TYR A 279 4.99 -14.23 -1.55
N ARG A 280 4.00 -15.14 -1.54
CA ARG A 280 2.87 -15.10 -0.59
C ARG A 280 3.32 -15.69 0.74
N LYS A 281 3.30 -14.89 1.81
CA LYS A 281 3.73 -15.33 3.15
C LYS A 281 2.54 -15.65 4.04
N SER A 282 2.72 -16.58 4.98
CA SER A 282 1.68 -17.06 5.90
C SER A 282 1.00 -15.94 6.70
N ASN A 283 1.77 -14.91 7.06
CA ASN A 283 1.32 -13.77 7.86
C ASN A 283 0.68 -12.63 7.05
N HIS A 284 0.63 -12.72 5.71
CA HIS A 284 -0.05 -11.71 4.89
C HIS A 284 -1.55 -11.87 5.02
N ILE A 285 -2.31 -10.78 5.00
CA ILE A 285 -3.77 -10.85 4.87
C ILE A 285 -4.10 -11.52 3.53
N SER A 286 -5.01 -12.50 3.56
CA SER A 286 -5.41 -13.27 2.38
C SER A 286 -6.92 -13.24 2.16
N GLU A 287 -7.70 -12.96 3.19
CA GLU A 287 -9.15 -12.84 3.09
C GLU A 287 -9.63 -11.69 3.97
N ILE A 288 -10.56 -10.89 3.44
CA ILE A 288 -11.26 -9.85 4.20
C ILE A 288 -12.75 -10.09 4.05
N ASP A 289 -13.43 -10.20 5.18
CA ASP A 289 -14.87 -10.37 5.27
C ASP A 289 -15.52 -9.07 5.73
N VAL A 290 -16.55 -8.64 5.02
CA VAL A 290 -17.33 -7.46 5.36
C VAL A 290 -18.80 -7.86 5.51
N LEU A 291 -19.33 -7.78 6.73
CA LEU A 291 -20.75 -7.96 7.02
C LEU A 291 -21.43 -6.59 7.01
N GLY A 292 -22.28 -6.36 6.01
CA GLY A 292 -23.06 -5.14 5.85
C GLY A 292 -24.18 -4.98 6.87
N THR A 293 -24.72 -3.77 6.98
CA THR A 293 -25.88 -3.46 7.84
C THR A 293 -27.18 -4.11 7.36
N ASP A 294 -27.22 -4.52 6.08
CA ASP A 294 -28.29 -5.30 5.46
C ASP A 294 -28.17 -6.82 5.74
N GLY A 295 -27.11 -7.23 6.46
CA GLY A 295 -26.80 -8.62 6.76
C GLY A 295 -26.13 -9.38 5.62
N ARG A 296 -25.86 -8.75 4.47
CA ARG A 296 -25.11 -9.40 3.38
C ARG A 296 -23.63 -9.49 3.76
N LYS A 297 -23.01 -10.63 3.44
CA LYS A 297 -21.58 -10.85 3.65
C LYS A 297 -20.83 -10.78 2.33
N TYR A 298 -19.84 -9.89 2.25
CA TYR A 298 -18.92 -9.74 1.13
C TYR A 298 -17.60 -10.39 1.52
N VAL A 299 -17.15 -11.36 0.73
CA VAL A 299 -15.88 -12.07 0.95
C VAL A 299 -14.89 -11.61 -0.11
N TYR A 300 -13.81 -10.97 0.32
CA TYR A 300 -12.70 -10.59 -0.54
C TYR A 300 -11.58 -11.61 -0.40
N GLY A 301 -11.67 -12.70 -1.16
CA GLY A 301 -10.85 -13.90 -0.98
C GLY A 301 -9.57 -13.97 -1.83
N ILE A 302 -9.31 -13.07 -2.78
CA ILE A 302 -8.07 -13.12 -3.60
C ILE A 302 -7.19 -11.91 -3.30
N PRO A 303 -6.05 -12.08 -2.60
CA PRO A 303 -5.05 -11.04 -2.45
C PRO A 303 -4.23 -10.89 -3.73
N VAL A 304 -4.26 -9.69 -4.32
CA VAL A 304 -3.49 -9.33 -5.52
C VAL A 304 -2.19 -8.66 -5.11
N TYR A 305 -1.08 -9.21 -5.58
CA TYR A 305 0.26 -8.80 -5.16
C TYR A 305 0.92 -7.82 -6.13
N ASN A 306 1.57 -6.79 -5.57
CA ASN A 306 2.77 -6.23 -6.18
C ASN A 306 3.93 -7.11 -5.70
N THR A 307 4.59 -7.83 -6.60
CA THR A 307 5.65 -8.80 -6.25
C THR A 307 7.00 -8.14 -6.04
N LYS A 308 7.22 -6.98 -6.66
CA LYS A 308 8.41 -6.16 -6.51
C LYS A 308 8.10 -4.70 -6.80
N GLN A 309 8.61 -3.78 -5.99
CA GLN A 309 8.69 -2.36 -6.34
C GLN A 309 10.09 -1.84 -6.02
N VAL A 310 10.62 -1.02 -6.91
CA VAL A 310 11.91 -0.35 -6.79
C VAL A 310 11.71 1.13 -7.09
N ASP A 311 12.02 1.96 -6.11
CA ASP A 311 12.06 3.41 -6.22
C ASP A 311 13.54 3.82 -6.23
N VAL A 312 13.98 4.51 -7.29
CA VAL A 312 15.39 4.89 -7.48
C VAL A 312 15.48 6.39 -7.71
N THR A 313 16.37 7.04 -6.96
CA THR A 313 16.75 8.44 -7.15
C THR A 313 18.26 8.53 -7.25
N PHE A 314 18.78 9.26 -8.23
CA PHE A 314 20.22 9.40 -8.44
C PHE A 314 20.56 10.76 -9.05
N ASN A 315 21.78 11.24 -8.82
CA ASN A 315 22.28 12.45 -9.45
C ASN A 315 22.50 12.27 -10.95
N ILE A 316 22.30 13.36 -11.69
CA ILE A 316 22.61 13.45 -13.11
C ILE A 316 23.36 14.76 -13.41
N ASN A 317 24.18 14.78 -14.45
CA ASN A 317 24.92 16.00 -14.83
C ASN A 317 24.21 16.87 -15.88
N ASN A 318 23.17 16.36 -16.56
CA ASN A 318 22.49 17.06 -17.66
C ASN A 318 21.07 16.55 -17.84
N GLY A 319 20.09 17.24 -17.26
CA GLY A 319 18.68 17.00 -17.56
C GLY A 319 18.18 17.80 -18.75
N ASP A 320 17.25 17.23 -19.54
CA ASP A 320 16.52 18.03 -20.53
C ASP A 320 15.47 18.87 -19.79
N LYS A 321 15.85 20.13 -19.54
CA LYS A 321 15.03 21.12 -18.83
C LYS A 321 13.68 21.38 -19.49
N ASN A 322 13.50 21.00 -20.76
CA ASN A 322 12.27 21.25 -21.50
C ASN A 322 11.25 20.10 -21.40
N THR A 323 11.68 18.87 -21.10
CA THR A 323 10.80 17.69 -21.17
C THR A 323 10.48 17.03 -19.82
N SER A 324 10.98 17.60 -18.70
CA SER A 324 10.85 17.03 -17.34
C SER A 324 11.31 15.56 -17.27
N LYS A 325 12.15 15.14 -18.22
CA LYS A 325 12.65 13.78 -18.41
C LYS A 325 14.15 13.87 -18.69
N SER A 326 14.91 12.94 -18.13
CA SER A 326 16.36 12.84 -18.36
C SER A 326 16.72 11.46 -18.87
N LYS A 327 17.63 11.41 -19.84
CA LYS A 327 18.26 10.16 -20.25
C LYS A 327 19.36 9.82 -19.26
N TYR A 328 19.52 8.52 -19.00
CA TYR A 328 20.55 8.00 -18.10
C TYR A 328 21.16 6.72 -18.68
N ASN A 329 22.27 6.25 -18.10
CA ASN A 329 22.91 5.00 -18.42
C ASN A 329 22.57 3.95 -17.35
N PRO A 330 21.67 2.99 -17.63
CA PRO A 330 21.33 1.94 -16.68
C PRO A 330 22.55 1.07 -16.35
N GLY A 331 22.70 0.70 -15.08
CA GLY A 331 23.83 -0.05 -14.55
C GLY A 331 25.08 0.81 -14.28
N ILE A 332 25.00 2.12 -14.48
CA ILE A 332 26.08 3.07 -14.19
C ILE A 332 25.53 4.19 -13.30
N ASP A 333 24.59 4.98 -13.83
CA ASP A 333 24.07 6.18 -13.17
C ASP A 333 23.13 5.82 -12.00
N ASP A 334 22.41 4.71 -12.11
CA ASP A 334 21.46 4.20 -11.12
C ASP A 334 22.08 3.14 -10.21
N THR A 335 23.35 3.32 -9.85
CA THR A 335 24.10 2.40 -8.98
C THR A 335 24.91 3.18 -7.94
N THR A 336 25.43 2.48 -6.93
CA THR A 336 26.39 3.04 -5.96
C THR A 336 27.71 3.48 -6.60
N GLY A 337 27.96 3.12 -7.86
CA GLY A 337 29.09 3.58 -8.67
C GLY A 337 28.85 4.89 -9.42
N ASN A 338 27.70 5.57 -9.21
CA ASN A 338 27.42 6.86 -9.81
C ASN A 338 28.54 7.87 -9.50
N LYS A 339 28.91 8.70 -10.47
CA LYS A 339 29.92 9.76 -10.33
C LYS A 339 29.40 11.13 -10.78
N HIS A 340 28.08 11.25 -10.92
CA HIS A 340 27.40 12.49 -11.29
C HIS A 340 27.08 13.35 -10.05
N GLY A 341 27.00 14.66 -10.24
CA GLY A 341 26.84 15.64 -9.18
C GLY A 341 28.07 15.77 -8.26
N ARG A 342 27.91 16.44 -7.11
CA ARG A 342 29.01 16.65 -6.14
C ARG A 342 29.15 15.52 -5.12
N ASP A 343 28.02 14.97 -4.71
CA ASP A 343 27.86 13.98 -3.65
C ASP A 343 27.63 12.56 -4.19
N TRP A 344 27.63 12.38 -5.52
CA TRP A 344 27.46 11.07 -6.16
C TRP A 344 26.21 10.33 -5.68
N PHE A 345 25.16 11.11 -5.37
CA PHE A 345 23.97 10.62 -4.70
C PHE A 345 23.29 9.52 -5.49
N MET A 346 22.98 8.43 -4.79
CA MET A 346 22.10 7.37 -5.25
C MET A 346 21.37 6.80 -4.03
N GLU A 347 20.05 6.72 -4.16
CA GLU A 347 19.16 6.09 -3.19
C GLU A 347 18.28 5.11 -3.94
N GLN A 348 18.20 3.88 -3.42
CA GLN A 348 17.30 2.86 -3.92
C GLN A 348 16.54 2.23 -2.77
N GLN A 349 15.22 2.32 -2.84
CA GLN A 349 14.31 1.60 -1.96
C GLN A 349 13.68 0.43 -2.71
N GLN A 350 13.82 -0.78 -2.19
CA GLN A 350 13.18 -1.97 -2.76
C GLN A 350 12.14 -2.53 -1.79
N MET A 351 10.88 -2.50 -2.20
CA MET A 351 9.80 -3.16 -1.46
C MET A 351 9.62 -4.60 -1.95
N PRO A 352 9.61 -5.59 -1.03
CA PRO A 352 9.31 -6.99 -1.36
C PRO A 352 7.83 -7.15 -1.69
N ALA A 353 7.38 -8.38 -1.92
CA ALA A 353 6.00 -8.62 -2.31
C ALA A 353 4.99 -8.22 -1.22
N TYR A 354 4.01 -7.39 -1.58
CA TYR A 354 2.91 -6.96 -0.72
C TYR A 354 1.58 -6.96 -1.47
N THR A 355 0.48 -7.13 -0.73
CA THR A 355 -0.87 -7.12 -1.31
C THR A 355 -1.34 -5.68 -1.51
N HIS A 356 -1.76 -5.32 -2.73
CA HIS A 356 -2.26 -3.97 -3.03
C HIS A 356 -3.80 -3.90 -3.18
N SER A 357 -4.48 -5.04 -3.34
CA SER A 357 -5.94 -5.11 -3.43
C SER A 357 -6.44 -6.51 -3.12
N TYR A 358 -7.70 -6.61 -2.68
CA TYR A 358 -8.39 -7.88 -2.45
C TYR A 358 -9.60 -7.95 -3.38
N LEU A 359 -9.74 -9.00 -4.16
CA LEU A 359 -10.86 -9.16 -5.09
C LEU A 359 -12.05 -9.80 -4.38
N LEU A 360 -13.25 -9.28 -4.66
CA LEU A 360 -14.51 -9.85 -4.19
C LEU A 360 -14.70 -11.23 -4.84
N THR A 361 -14.76 -12.30 -4.05
CA THR A 361 -14.94 -13.68 -4.52
C THR A 361 -16.34 -14.22 -4.26
N ALA A 362 -16.99 -13.75 -3.18
CA ALA A 362 -18.35 -14.15 -2.85
C ALA A 362 -19.19 -13.00 -2.29
N LEU A 363 -20.48 -13.00 -2.64
CA LEU A 363 -21.52 -12.19 -2.03
C LEU A 363 -22.62 -13.13 -1.53
N LEU A 364 -22.87 -13.10 -0.22
CA LEU A 364 -23.77 -14.02 0.46
C LEU A 364 -24.93 -13.26 1.09
N SER A 365 -26.13 -13.80 0.94
CA SER A 365 -27.33 -13.34 1.64
C SER A 365 -27.28 -13.63 3.14
N PRO A 366 -28.05 -12.91 3.98
CA PRO A 366 -28.05 -13.10 5.43
C PRO A 366 -28.47 -14.52 5.87
N ASN A 367 -29.23 -15.22 5.03
CA ASN A 367 -29.73 -16.57 5.25
C ASN A 367 -28.93 -17.64 4.48
N TYR A 368 -27.76 -17.28 3.93
CA TYR A 368 -26.91 -18.24 3.24
C TYR A 368 -26.31 -19.27 4.21
N VAL A 369 -26.39 -20.54 3.86
CA VAL A 369 -25.78 -21.65 4.62
C VAL A 369 -25.13 -22.62 3.63
N ASP A 370 -23.82 -22.81 3.77
CA ASP A 370 -23.05 -23.84 3.08
C ASP A 370 -23.32 -25.20 3.75
N LEU A 371 -23.98 -26.11 3.04
CA LEU A 371 -24.41 -27.40 3.60
C LEU A 371 -23.28 -28.45 3.59
N THR A 372 -22.39 -28.39 2.61
CA THR A 372 -21.38 -29.44 2.36
C THR A 372 -19.94 -28.99 2.63
N GLY A 373 -19.74 -27.70 2.95
CA GLY A 373 -18.44 -27.11 3.25
C GLY A 373 -17.57 -26.92 2.01
N ASN A 374 -18.18 -26.82 0.83
CA ASN A 374 -17.50 -26.72 -0.46
C ASN A 374 -17.59 -25.31 -1.09
N GLY A 375 -18.02 -24.31 -0.30
CA GLY A 375 -18.29 -22.96 -0.77
C GLY A 375 -19.62 -22.87 -1.50
N ILE A 376 -19.81 -21.84 -2.34
CA ILE A 376 -21.09 -21.62 -3.04
C ILE A 376 -21.39 -22.77 -4.00
N SER A 377 -22.43 -23.54 -3.66
CA SER A 377 -22.93 -24.70 -4.38
C SER A 377 -24.45 -24.60 -4.64
N GLU A 378 -25.03 -25.55 -5.38
CA GLU A 378 -26.46 -25.52 -5.70
C GLU A 378 -27.36 -26.04 -4.57
N ASP A 379 -26.82 -26.95 -3.75
CA ASP A 379 -27.49 -27.51 -2.58
C ASP A 379 -27.62 -26.51 -1.44
N ASP A 380 -26.81 -25.46 -1.43
CA ASP A 380 -26.84 -24.42 -0.40
C ASP A 380 -28.20 -23.70 -0.28
N MET A 381 -28.50 -23.35 0.97
CA MET A 381 -29.65 -22.53 1.32
C MET A 381 -29.31 -21.05 1.17
N GLY A 382 -30.33 -20.23 0.87
CA GLY A 382 -30.14 -18.80 0.59
C GLY A 382 -29.56 -18.51 -0.79
N ASP A 383 -29.24 -17.25 -1.01
CA ASP A 383 -28.62 -16.76 -2.24
C ASP A 383 -27.12 -16.51 -2.03
N GLY A 384 -26.32 -17.02 -2.97
CA GLY A 384 -24.88 -16.77 -3.07
C GLY A 384 -24.50 -16.41 -4.51
N ILE A 385 -23.61 -15.43 -4.66
CA ILE A 385 -23.01 -15.03 -5.94
C ILE A 385 -21.50 -15.25 -5.85
N LYS A 386 -20.95 -16.02 -6.79
CA LYS A 386 -19.52 -16.31 -6.87
C LYS A 386 -18.86 -15.51 -8.00
N PHE A 387 -17.68 -14.98 -7.73
CA PHE A 387 -16.88 -14.23 -8.69
C PHE A 387 -15.57 -14.99 -8.94
N ASN A 388 -15.40 -15.45 -10.18
CA ASN A 388 -14.26 -16.23 -10.59
C ASN A 388 -13.29 -15.37 -11.40
N TYR A 389 -11.99 -15.56 -11.21
CA TYR A 389 -10.96 -14.76 -11.87
C TYR A 389 -9.93 -15.61 -12.60
N SER A 390 -9.35 -15.03 -13.65
CA SER A 390 -8.18 -15.54 -14.35
C SER A 390 -6.96 -14.71 -13.99
N LYS A 391 -5.88 -15.39 -13.57
CA LYS A 391 -4.58 -14.76 -13.35
C LYS A 391 -3.85 -14.65 -14.67
N PHE A 392 -3.28 -13.48 -14.94
CA PHE A 392 -2.37 -13.30 -16.06
C PHE A 392 -1.03 -13.98 -15.78
N SER A 393 -0.58 -14.87 -16.67
CA SER A 393 0.50 -15.81 -16.40
C SER A 393 1.89 -15.19 -16.29
N ASN A 394 2.18 -14.11 -17.01
CA ASN A 394 3.55 -13.62 -17.20
C ASN A 394 4.00 -12.55 -16.17
N GLY A 395 3.14 -12.22 -15.20
CA GLY A 395 3.28 -11.00 -14.41
C GLY A 395 3.13 -9.74 -15.28
N TYR A 396 2.90 -8.59 -14.66
CA TYR A 396 2.83 -7.31 -15.36
C TYR A 396 3.91 -6.38 -14.85
N LYS A 397 4.84 -6.01 -15.72
CA LYS A 397 5.95 -5.09 -15.41
C LYS A 397 5.56 -3.66 -15.76
N TRP A 398 5.55 -2.79 -14.76
CA TRP A 398 5.18 -1.39 -14.91
C TRP A 398 6.34 -0.47 -14.52
N ARG A 399 6.36 0.72 -15.10
CA ARG A 399 7.34 1.75 -14.77
C ARG A 399 6.74 3.14 -14.93
N THR A 400 7.19 4.08 -14.10
CA THR A 400 6.99 5.51 -14.28
C THR A 400 8.33 6.24 -14.18
N PRO A 401 8.71 7.08 -15.17
CA PRO A 401 8.08 7.22 -16.48
C PRO A 401 8.33 5.98 -17.35
N VAL A 402 7.49 5.78 -18.37
CA VAL A 402 7.77 4.82 -19.45
C VAL A 402 8.66 5.49 -20.51
N GLY A 403 9.68 4.79 -20.99
CA GLY A 403 10.64 5.30 -21.95
C GLY A 403 11.98 4.56 -21.85
N ASP A 404 12.61 4.31 -22.99
CA ASP A 404 13.91 3.62 -23.03
C ASP A 404 15.02 4.50 -22.43
N LYS A 405 15.53 4.08 -21.27
CA LYS A 405 16.59 4.75 -20.51
C LYS A 405 16.24 6.18 -20.12
N VAL A 406 14.98 6.38 -19.70
CA VAL A 406 14.46 7.68 -19.27
C VAL A 406 14.00 7.63 -17.82
N ALA A 407 14.29 8.69 -17.08
CA ALA A 407 13.82 8.94 -15.73
C ALA A 407 13.19 10.35 -15.66
N THR A 408 12.39 10.60 -14.62
CA THR A 408 11.83 11.93 -14.38
C THR A 408 12.94 12.85 -13.89
N TYR A 409 13.08 14.01 -14.51
CA TYR A 409 14.06 15.02 -14.12
C TYR A 409 13.54 15.83 -12.93
N SER A 410 14.39 16.04 -11.94
CA SER A 410 14.17 16.95 -10.82
C SER A 410 15.29 17.98 -10.81
N GLU A 411 14.97 19.22 -11.21
CA GLU A 411 15.92 20.34 -11.15
C GLU A 411 16.21 20.69 -9.68
N GLY A 412 17.49 20.85 -9.36
CA GLY A 412 17.94 21.35 -8.07
C GLY A 412 17.87 22.88 -8.01
N LEU A 413 18.87 23.51 -7.40
CA LEU A 413 19.02 24.96 -7.39
C LEU A 413 19.47 25.44 -8.77
N LYS A 414 18.78 26.44 -9.35
CA LYS A 414 19.15 26.99 -10.67
C LYS A 414 20.58 27.53 -10.77
N THR A 415 21.22 27.80 -9.64
CA THR A 415 22.61 28.27 -9.54
C THR A 415 23.65 27.15 -9.48
N ASP A 416 23.23 25.90 -9.31
CA ASP A 416 24.08 24.72 -9.22
C ASP A 416 23.64 23.71 -10.27
N ASP A 417 24.54 23.32 -11.16
CA ASP A 417 24.27 22.31 -12.18
C ASP A 417 24.61 20.88 -11.70
N LYS A 418 25.11 20.75 -10.46
CA LYS A 418 25.58 19.49 -9.88
C LYS A 418 24.70 18.93 -8.78
N ASP A 419 23.54 19.54 -8.50
CA ASP A 419 22.55 19.03 -7.54
C ASP A 419 21.29 18.49 -8.22
N ASP A 420 21.31 18.42 -9.55
CA ASP A 420 20.24 17.87 -10.39
C ASP A 420 20.10 16.36 -10.17
N LYS A 421 18.84 15.91 -10.04
CA LYS A 421 18.50 14.51 -9.79
C LYS A 421 17.56 13.96 -10.85
N ALA A 422 17.58 12.65 -10.97
CA ALA A 422 16.59 11.89 -11.72
C ALA A 422 16.00 10.80 -10.85
N HIS A 423 14.73 10.48 -11.08
CA HIS A 423 14.05 9.41 -10.36
C HIS A 423 13.16 8.57 -11.27
N TYR A 424 13.02 7.30 -10.92
CA TYR A 424 12.06 6.41 -11.54
C TYR A 424 11.51 5.41 -10.55
N VAL A 425 10.30 4.92 -10.85
CA VAL A 425 9.66 3.83 -10.12
C VAL A 425 9.43 2.68 -11.07
N TYR A 426 9.85 1.48 -10.68
CA TYR A 426 9.62 0.23 -11.40
C TYR A 426 8.90 -0.76 -10.49
N GLY A 427 8.00 -1.57 -11.05
CA GLY A 427 7.42 -2.66 -10.31
C GLY A 427 6.93 -3.82 -11.16
N GLU A 428 6.69 -4.94 -10.49
CA GLU A 428 6.15 -6.17 -11.05
C GLU A 428 4.95 -6.56 -10.23
N ARG A 429 3.79 -6.74 -10.86
CA ARG A 429 2.55 -7.05 -10.16
C ARG A 429 1.76 -8.15 -10.84
N GLU A 430 0.87 -8.74 -10.07
CA GLU A 430 -0.17 -9.61 -10.58
C GLU A 430 -1.24 -8.81 -11.31
N MET A 431 -1.83 -9.43 -12.32
CA MET A 431 -2.99 -8.91 -13.01
C MET A 431 -4.04 -10.01 -13.05
N TRP A 432 -5.24 -9.68 -12.61
CA TRP A 432 -6.37 -10.59 -12.54
C TRP A 432 -7.53 -9.99 -13.32
N HIS A 433 -8.22 -10.83 -14.08
CA HIS A 433 -9.40 -10.45 -14.84
C HIS A 433 -10.58 -11.29 -14.38
N LEU A 434 -11.75 -10.66 -14.29
CA LEU A 434 -12.97 -11.39 -13.99
C LEU A 434 -13.25 -12.37 -15.14
N TYR A 435 -13.37 -13.64 -14.80
CA TYR A 435 -13.61 -14.74 -15.72
C TYR A 435 -15.10 -15.02 -15.84
N SER A 436 -15.78 -15.20 -14.70
CA SER A 436 -17.23 -15.38 -14.66
C SER A 436 -17.84 -14.91 -13.35
N ILE A 437 -19.13 -14.61 -13.39
CA ILE A 437 -19.97 -14.45 -12.20
C ILE A 437 -21.01 -15.56 -12.25
N GLU A 438 -21.13 -16.32 -11.17
CA GLU A 438 -22.10 -17.41 -11.02
C GLU A 438 -23.13 -17.05 -9.97
N SER A 439 -24.41 -17.23 -10.30
CA SER A 439 -25.49 -17.30 -9.33
C SER A 439 -26.04 -18.73 -9.30
N LYS A 440 -27.07 -18.98 -8.49
CA LYS A 440 -27.72 -20.29 -8.40
C LYS A 440 -28.13 -20.87 -9.76
N ASN A 441 -28.62 -20.03 -10.67
CA ASN A 441 -29.22 -20.46 -11.94
C ASN A 441 -28.53 -19.92 -13.20
N MET A 442 -27.61 -18.95 -13.07
CA MET A 442 -27.02 -18.27 -14.22
C MET A 442 -25.51 -18.13 -14.10
N VAL A 443 -24.84 -18.10 -15.25
CA VAL A 443 -23.40 -17.84 -15.35
C VAL A 443 -23.18 -16.72 -16.36
N ALA A 444 -22.61 -15.60 -15.92
CA ALA A 444 -22.14 -14.53 -16.80
C ALA A 444 -20.64 -14.73 -17.07
N ARG A 445 -20.28 -15.06 -18.31
CA ARG A 445 -18.90 -15.30 -18.74
C ARG A 445 -18.33 -14.06 -19.42
N PHE A 446 -17.15 -13.64 -19.00
CA PHE A 446 -16.42 -12.49 -19.54
C PHE A 446 -15.34 -12.96 -20.50
N TYR A 447 -15.40 -12.52 -21.76
CA TYR A 447 -14.43 -12.86 -22.79
C TYR A 447 -13.46 -11.68 -22.96
N VAL A 448 -12.17 -11.96 -22.93
CA VAL A 448 -11.10 -10.96 -23.01
C VAL A 448 -10.17 -11.28 -24.17
N LYS A 449 -9.59 -10.24 -24.78
CA LYS A 449 -8.63 -10.37 -25.89
C LYS A 449 -7.27 -9.81 -25.53
N ASN A 450 -6.22 -10.47 -26.05
CA ASN A 450 -4.81 -10.12 -25.88
C ASN A 450 -4.31 -9.01 -26.83
N GLU A 451 -5.21 -8.36 -27.56
CA GLU A 451 -4.87 -7.37 -28.61
C GLU A 451 -5.00 -5.92 -28.13
N ARG A 452 -5.02 -5.67 -26.81
CA ARG A 452 -5.08 -4.31 -26.31
C ARG A 452 -3.83 -3.54 -26.73
N LYS A 453 -4.04 -2.37 -27.33
CA LYS A 453 -3.00 -1.58 -27.99
C LYS A 453 -2.29 -0.59 -27.05
N ASP A 454 -3.00 -0.09 -26.02
CA ASP A 454 -2.47 0.66 -24.89
C ASP A 454 -2.18 -0.25 -23.68
N GLY A 455 -1.49 0.28 -22.65
CA GLY A 455 -1.23 -0.48 -21.43
C GLY A 455 -0.25 -1.64 -21.65
N ARG A 456 0.79 -1.37 -22.43
CA ARG A 456 1.91 -2.29 -22.62
C ARG A 456 2.80 -2.29 -21.38
N GLN A 457 3.35 -3.46 -21.07
CA GLN A 457 4.33 -3.59 -20.01
C GLN A 457 5.70 -3.09 -20.47
N VAL A 458 6.62 -2.87 -19.52
CA VAL A 458 8.04 -2.66 -19.84
C VAL A 458 8.81 -3.97 -19.79
N GLN A 459 9.94 -4.06 -20.48
CA GLN A 459 10.79 -5.25 -20.47
C GLN A 459 11.50 -5.43 -19.12
N ASN A 460 11.98 -4.33 -18.55
CA ASN A 460 12.83 -4.27 -17.36
C ASN A 460 12.89 -2.85 -16.76
N GLN A 461 13.77 -2.67 -15.76
CA GLN A 461 14.08 -1.41 -15.09
C GLN A 461 14.69 -0.33 -15.99
N SER A 462 14.95 -0.56 -17.29
CA SER A 462 15.36 0.45 -18.27
C SER A 462 14.18 1.08 -19.00
N GLY A 463 12.94 0.60 -18.78
CA GLY A 463 11.72 1.31 -19.18
C GLY A 463 11.32 1.18 -20.65
N MET A 464 12.07 0.41 -21.44
CA MET A 464 11.71 0.04 -22.81
C MET A 464 10.41 -0.77 -22.81
N LEU A 465 9.49 -0.42 -23.72
CA LEU A 465 8.22 -1.12 -23.87
C LEU A 465 8.40 -2.54 -24.42
N ASP A 466 7.52 -3.42 -23.96
CA ASP A 466 7.32 -4.76 -24.50
C ASP A 466 6.16 -4.73 -25.51
N ASN A 467 6.45 -5.14 -26.75
CA ASN A 467 5.46 -5.16 -27.82
C ASN A 467 4.62 -6.46 -27.83
N ALA A 468 5.09 -7.52 -27.17
CA ALA A 468 4.43 -8.83 -27.19
C ALA A 468 3.30 -8.90 -26.16
N TRP A 469 3.48 -8.30 -24.99
CA TRP A 469 2.61 -8.49 -23.84
C TRP A 469 2.04 -7.16 -23.33
N GLY A 470 0.85 -7.21 -22.75
CA GLY A 470 0.17 -6.04 -22.21
C GLY A 470 -1.12 -6.43 -21.50
N MET A 471 -1.84 -5.41 -21.02
CA MET A 471 -3.16 -5.60 -20.44
C MET A 471 -4.14 -6.21 -21.46
N GLN A 472 -5.16 -6.91 -21.01
CA GLN A 472 -6.21 -7.43 -21.89
C GLN A 472 -7.36 -6.43 -22.01
N ARG A 473 -8.18 -6.55 -23.07
CA ARG A 473 -9.42 -5.79 -23.23
C ARG A 473 -10.63 -6.71 -23.17
N LEU A 474 -11.74 -6.23 -22.60
CA LEU A 474 -13.02 -6.93 -22.63
C LEU A 474 -13.61 -6.92 -24.04
N ASP A 475 -13.98 -8.09 -24.55
CA ASP A 475 -14.60 -8.27 -25.88
C ASP A 475 -16.12 -8.33 -25.80
N LYS A 476 -16.63 -9.26 -24.98
CA LYS A 476 -18.06 -9.49 -24.79
C LYS A 476 -18.34 -10.13 -23.43
N ILE A 477 -19.59 -10.03 -22.99
CA ILE A 477 -20.10 -10.76 -21.82
C ILE A 477 -21.27 -11.61 -22.28
N CYS A 478 -21.23 -12.91 -22.03
CA CYS A 478 -22.32 -13.82 -22.38
C CYS A 478 -22.98 -14.35 -21.11
N LEU A 479 -24.31 -14.24 -21.04
CA LEU A 479 -25.12 -14.79 -19.97
C LEU A 479 -25.70 -16.13 -20.40
N TYR A 480 -25.45 -17.16 -19.59
CA TYR A 480 -25.91 -18.53 -19.82
C TYR A 480 -26.81 -18.99 -18.67
N SER A 481 -27.74 -19.89 -18.98
CA SER A 481 -28.42 -20.72 -17.98
C SER A 481 -27.44 -21.78 -17.49
N LYS A 482 -27.30 -21.93 -16.17
CA LYS A 482 -26.41 -22.94 -15.58
C LYS A 482 -26.87 -24.37 -15.94
N GLY A 483 -28.19 -24.60 -15.99
CA GLY A 483 -28.74 -25.88 -16.42
C GLY A 483 -28.44 -26.23 -17.88
N ASP A 484 -28.37 -25.24 -18.77
CA ASP A 484 -27.99 -25.47 -20.17
C ASP A 484 -26.50 -25.75 -20.31
N LEU A 485 -25.65 -25.06 -19.52
CA LEU A 485 -24.21 -25.34 -19.46
C LEU A 485 -23.94 -26.76 -18.95
N LEU A 486 -24.66 -27.23 -17.93
CA LEU A 486 -24.52 -28.59 -17.42
C LEU A 486 -24.91 -29.66 -18.46
N LYS A 487 -25.94 -29.40 -19.28
CA LYS A 487 -26.44 -30.37 -20.26
C LYS A 487 -25.68 -30.35 -21.59
N LEU A 488 -25.29 -29.17 -22.05
CA LEU A 488 -24.74 -28.96 -23.41
C LEU A 488 -23.26 -28.59 -23.42
N GLY A 489 -22.68 -28.27 -22.26
CA GLY A 489 -21.30 -27.79 -22.13
C GLY A 489 -21.07 -26.56 -23.00
N ASP A 490 -19.96 -26.58 -23.75
CA ASP A 490 -19.53 -25.48 -24.63
C ASP A 490 -20.51 -25.21 -25.80
N LYS A 491 -21.45 -26.13 -26.06
CA LYS A 491 -22.49 -25.94 -27.07
C LYS A 491 -23.72 -25.16 -26.56
N ALA A 492 -23.74 -24.78 -25.29
CA ALA A 492 -24.81 -23.97 -24.73
C ALA A 492 -24.91 -22.62 -25.44
N LYS A 493 -26.15 -22.18 -25.72
CA LYS A 493 -26.39 -20.89 -26.36
C LYS A 493 -26.57 -19.82 -25.28
N PRO A 494 -25.93 -18.65 -25.40
CA PRO A 494 -26.15 -17.57 -24.46
C PRO A 494 -27.56 -17.01 -24.65
N ILE A 495 -28.23 -16.78 -23.51
CA ILE A 495 -29.54 -16.14 -23.43
C ILE A 495 -29.39 -14.69 -23.92
N LYS A 496 -28.36 -14.01 -23.43
CA LYS A 496 -28.04 -12.62 -23.72
C LYS A 496 -26.55 -12.44 -23.86
N THR A 497 -26.12 -11.68 -24.87
CA THR A 497 -24.72 -11.28 -25.04
C THR A 497 -24.63 -9.77 -25.05
N VAL A 498 -23.79 -9.22 -24.18
CA VAL A 498 -23.38 -7.83 -24.18
C VAL A 498 -22.18 -7.70 -25.11
N GLN A 499 -22.33 -6.87 -26.13
CA GLN A 499 -21.31 -6.61 -27.13
C GLN A 499 -20.69 -5.24 -26.87
N PHE A 500 -19.37 -5.14 -27.00
CA PHE A 500 -18.62 -3.91 -26.79
C PHE A 500 -17.96 -3.49 -28.11
N PHE A 501 -18.22 -2.26 -28.55
CA PHE A 501 -17.46 -1.62 -29.61
C PHE A 501 -16.51 -0.61 -28.99
N GLN A 502 -15.22 -0.82 -29.24
CA GLN A 502 -14.13 -0.04 -28.65
C GLN A 502 -13.23 0.50 -29.77
N SER A 503 -12.70 1.69 -29.57
CA SER A 503 -11.73 2.34 -30.48
C SER A 503 -10.56 2.93 -29.71
N TYR A 504 -9.61 3.53 -30.43
CA TYR A 504 -8.40 4.16 -29.89
C TYR A 504 -8.31 5.64 -30.29
N LYS A 505 -9.47 6.31 -30.42
CA LYS A 505 -9.55 7.66 -31.00
C LYS A 505 -9.14 8.79 -30.04
N LEU A 506 -9.24 8.57 -28.72
CA LEU A 506 -9.00 9.59 -27.69
C LEU A 506 -7.62 9.43 -27.06
N CYS A 507 -7.05 10.53 -26.57
CA CYS A 507 -5.76 10.55 -25.87
C CYS A 507 -4.63 9.86 -26.66
N LYS A 508 -4.39 10.32 -27.88
CA LYS A 508 -3.35 9.77 -28.78
C LYS A 508 -1.94 9.99 -28.22
N ASN A 509 -1.00 9.15 -28.67
CA ASN A 509 0.44 9.27 -28.37
C ASN A 509 0.76 9.16 -26.87
N THR A 510 0.17 8.16 -26.19
CA THR A 510 0.51 7.91 -24.79
C THR A 510 1.86 7.17 -24.66
N ASP A 511 2.57 7.41 -23.56
CA ASP A 511 3.86 6.76 -23.29
C ASP A 511 3.77 5.22 -23.20
N GLY A 512 2.57 4.65 -23.01
CA GLY A 512 2.32 3.20 -22.92
C GLY A 512 1.87 2.53 -24.23
N THR A 513 2.04 3.21 -25.36
CA THR A 513 1.69 2.73 -26.71
C THR A 513 2.97 2.54 -27.53
N THR A 514 3.10 1.41 -28.22
CA THR A 514 4.31 1.08 -29.02
C THR A 514 4.46 2.04 -30.20
N ASN A 515 5.69 2.33 -30.63
CA ASN A 515 5.98 3.18 -31.80
C ASN A 515 5.34 2.68 -33.12
N SER A 516 4.99 1.39 -33.21
CA SER A 516 4.27 0.82 -34.36
C SER A 516 2.79 1.22 -34.46
N LEU A 517 2.26 1.96 -33.47
CA LEU A 517 0.85 2.35 -33.33
C LEU A 517 0.69 3.87 -33.17
N LEU A 518 1.61 4.65 -33.75
CA LEU A 518 1.53 6.12 -33.79
C LEU A 518 0.13 6.57 -34.24
N ASN A 519 -0.45 7.55 -33.53
CA ASN A 519 -1.82 8.05 -33.67
C ASN A 519 -2.95 7.20 -33.06
N GLU A 520 -2.66 6.07 -32.44
CA GLU A 520 -3.60 5.40 -31.56
C GLU A 520 -3.48 5.94 -30.12
N GLY A 521 -4.61 6.04 -29.44
CA GLY A 521 -4.69 6.55 -28.09
C GLY A 521 -5.07 5.50 -27.06
N LYS A 522 -5.85 5.89 -26.06
CA LYS A 522 -6.33 4.97 -25.01
C LYS A 522 -7.54 4.18 -25.49
N LEU A 523 -7.68 2.95 -24.99
CA LEU A 523 -8.86 2.13 -25.23
C LEU A 523 -10.13 2.89 -24.79
N THR A 524 -11.00 3.17 -25.76
CA THR A 524 -12.19 4.00 -25.59
C THR A 524 -13.43 3.16 -25.87
N LEU A 525 -14.39 3.14 -24.96
CA LEU A 525 -15.67 2.46 -25.15
C LEU A 525 -16.62 3.33 -25.97
N ASP A 526 -16.89 2.97 -27.21
CA ASP A 526 -17.70 3.79 -28.11
C ASP A 526 -19.19 3.44 -28.05
N SER A 527 -19.52 2.15 -27.94
CA SER A 527 -20.91 1.73 -27.77
C SER A 527 -21.05 0.33 -27.18
N ILE A 528 -22.21 0.07 -26.60
CA ILE A 528 -22.64 -1.27 -26.17
C ILE A 528 -24.02 -1.60 -26.77
N TRP A 529 -24.24 -2.88 -27.06
CA TRP A 529 -25.55 -3.38 -27.46
C TRP A 529 -25.74 -4.82 -27.00
N PHE A 530 -26.98 -5.28 -27.07
CA PHE A 530 -27.36 -6.61 -26.64
C PHE A 530 -27.81 -7.44 -27.84
N THR A 531 -27.32 -8.68 -27.90
CA THR A 531 -27.86 -9.72 -28.78
C THR A 531 -28.44 -10.84 -27.93
N TYR A 532 -29.41 -11.57 -28.49
CA TYR A 532 -30.13 -12.63 -27.79
C TYR A 532 -30.07 -13.92 -28.62
N ASN A 533 -29.93 -15.06 -27.95
CA ASN A 533 -29.93 -16.39 -28.59
C ASN A 533 -28.94 -16.51 -29.78
N ASN A 534 -27.75 -15.92 -29.66
CA ASN A 534 -26.73 -15.86 -30.72
C ASN A 534 -27.20 -15.19 -32.05
N ASN A 535 -28.27 -14.41 -32.02
CA ASN A 535 -28.72 -13.68 -33.19
C ASN A 535 -27.85 -12.43 -33.43
N VAL A 536 -26.99 -12.47 -34.44
CA VAL A 536 -26.03 -11.39 -34.77
C VAL A 536 -26.64 -10.32 -35.70
N LYS A 537 -27.97 -10.29 -35.86
CA LYS A 537 -28.62 -9.24 -36.68
C LYS A 537 -28.21 -7.84 -36.21
N LYS A 538 -27.99 -6.92 -37.17
CA LYS A 538 -27.60 -5.52 -36.93
C LYS A 538 -28.43 -4.92 -35.79
N ALA A 539 -27.74 -4.40 -34.77
CA ALA A 539 -28.36 -3.84 -33.59
C ALA A 539 -29.26 -2.66 -33.96
N LYS A 540 -30.58 -2.80 -33.76
CA LYS A 540 -31.55 -1.70 -33.91
C LYS A 540 -31.50 -0.71 -32.74
N SER A 541 -31.01 -1.17 -31.58
CA SER A 541 -30.86 -0.39 -30.35
C SER A 541 -29.46 -0.58 -29.79
N LYS A 542 -28.69 0.51 -29.73
CA LYS A 542 -27.35 0.56 -29.11
C LYS A 542 -27.27 1.75 -28.17
N TYR A 543 -26.45 1.62 -27.15
CA TYR A 543 -26.04 2.74 -26.31
C TYR A 543 -24.72 3.27 -26.83
N VAL A 544 -24.67 4.56 -27.17
CA VAL A 544 -23.47 5.23 -27.67
C VAL A 544 -22.94 6.14 -26.58
N PHE A 545 -21.62 6.09 -26.36
CA PHE A 545 -20.92 6.97 -25.43
C PHE A 545 -20.30 8.13 -26.19
N TYR A 546 -20.68 9.34 -25.80
CA TYR A 546 -20.09 10.57 -26.31
C TYR A 546 -19.09 11.12 -25.31
N TYR A 547 -17.90 11.44 -25.83
CA TYR A 547 -16.82 12.08 -25.10
C TYR A 547 -16.59 13.47 -25.68
N PRO A 548 -16.82 14.55 -24.93
CA PRO A 548 -16.59 15.91 -25.40
C PRO A 548 -15.10 16.15 -25.68
N GLN A 549 -14.78 16.99 -26.66
CA GLN A 549 -13.41 17.35 -27.02
C GLN A 549 -12.78 18.39 -26.07
N ASP A 550 -13.60 19.09 -25.28
CA ASP A 550 -13.16 20.21 -24.46
C ASP A 550 -12.69 19.78 -23.06
N LYS A 551 -11.63 20.45 -22.58
CA LYS A 551 -10.91 20.16 -21.31
C LYS A 551 -11.66 20.58 -20.03
N THR A 552 -12.99 20.55 -20.00
CA THR A 552 -13.80 20.88 -18.82
C THR A 552 -14.48 19.63 -18.24
N PRO A 553 -14.75 19.57 -16.92
CA PRO A 553 -15.12 18.32 -16.26
C PRO A 553 -16.49 17.78 -16.70
N ILE A 554 -16.41 16.70 -17.49
CA ILE A 554 -17.19 15.46 -17.57
C ILE A 554 -18.74 15.58 -17.53
N ILE A 555 -19.35 15.48 -18.72
CA ILE A 555 -20.64 14.81 -18.90
C ILE A 555 -20.43 13.71 -19.94
N ILE A 556 -20.49 12.44 -19.52
CA ILE A 556 -20.62 11.30 -20.44
C ILE A 556 -22.11 11.23 -20.81
N ILE A 557 -22.44 11.46 -22.08
CA ILE A 557 -23.83 11.33 -22.55
C ILE A 557 -23.98 9.93 -23.16
N MET A 558 -24.83 9.12 -22.53
CA MET A 558 -25.27 7.83 -23.07
C MET A 558 -26.58 8.06 -23.83
N ILE A 559 -26.62 7.76 -25.12
CA ILE A 559 -27.84 7.89 -25.93
C ILE A 559 -28.22 6.52 -26.46
N MET A 560 -29.47 6.09 -26.22
CA MET A 560 -30.03 4.92 -26.87
C MET A 560 -30.54 5.32 -28.25
N THR A 561 -29.97 4.77 -29.32
CA THR A 561 -30.45 5.04 -30.69
C THR A 561 -31.37 3.90 -31.13
N GLY A 562 -32.66 4.17 -31.30
CA GLY A 562 -33.66 3.25 -31.85
C GLY A 562 -34.66 4.01 -32.75
N GLY A 563 -35.04 3.41 -33.88
CA GLY A 563 -35.64 4.11 -35.02
C GLY A 563 -37.04 4.67 -34.77
N ALA A 564 -37.11 6.00 -34.65
CA ALA A 564 -38.10 6.92 -35.16
C ALA A 564 -37.51 8.32 -34.91
N ILE A 565 -37.68 9.26 -35.85
CA ILE A 565 -37.33 10.67 -35.60
C ILE A 565 -38.24 11.13 -34.46
N ILE A 566 -37.72 11.20 -33.25
CA ILE A 566 -38.37 11.83 -32.10
C ILE A 566 -37.39 12.85 -31.55
N ASN A 567 -37.74 14.13 -31.73
CA ASN A 567 -37.05 15.32 -31.25
C ASN A 567 -37.13 15.47 -29.72
N GLN A 568 -36.72 14.47 -28.94
CA GLN A 568 -36.55 14.61 -27.48
C GLN A 568 -35.45 13.65 -26.98
N PRO A 569 -34.46 14.12 -26.19
CA PRO A 569 -33.41 13.27 -25.64
C PRO A 569 -34.01 12.30 -24.60
N GLN A 570 -33.99 11.01 -24.89
CA GLN A 570 -34.35 9.98 -23.90
C GLN A 570 -33.14 9.66 -23.01
N ALA A 571 -33.29 10.02 -21.73
CA ALA A 571 -32.46 9.67 -20.57
C ALA A 571 -30.97 10.05 -20.63
N ILE A 572 -30.64 11.20 -20.03
CA ILE A 572 -29.27 11.54 -19.62
C ILE A 572 -28.99 10.81 -18.29
N ILE A 573 -28.18 9.75 -18.32
CA ILE A 573 -27.66 9.13 -17.10
C ILE A 573 -26.35 9.84 -16.75
N ARG A 574 -26.37 10.67 -15.70
CA ARG A 574 -25.15 11.18 -15.06
C ARG A 574 -24.52 10.04 -14.26
N VAL A 575 -23.35 9.58 -14.67
CA VAL A 575 -22.49 8.74 -13.84
C VAL A 575 -21.59 9.70 -13.07
N GLY A 576 -21.79 9.79 -11.76
CA GLY A 576 -21.05 10.66 -10.85
C GLY A 576 -19.75 10.04 -10.35
#